data_AF-A0A368FEB6-F1
#
_entry.id   AF-A0A368FEB6-F1
#
_cell.length_a   1.000
_cell.length_b   1.000
_cell.length_c   1.000
_cell.angle_alpha   90.00
_cell.angle_beta   90.00
_cell.angle_gamma   90.00
#
_symmetry.space_group_name_H-M   'P 1'
#
loop_
_entity.id
_entity.type
_entity.pdbx_description
1 polymer ?
#
loop_
_entity_poly.entity_id
_entity_poly.type
_entity_poly.pdbx_seq_one_letter_code
_entity_poly.pdbx_strand_id
1 'polypeptide(L)'
;MLLHMSSAAYGDLQQVCLNRFFASPYIVLSRSTVPCDEKGNTCESYIAASDVYRQLIIVFRGSRTTSQIIMQGLKYLEPVEFHGMGNINRYFADGVAALWPPIAQVLTDPMYARYAVIFTGHSLGGALAAVAAARTVAEGLRPGYQLTVYTFGEPRVGNVDFAMNFNRLIPNSYRVVFRQDIVPHLPPCVKTENIFGLNQCDPSSPFTAYHHGTEIW
;
A
#
# COMPACT_ATOMS: atom_id res chain seq x y z
N MET A 1 -5.95 -14.65 5.29
CA MET A 1 -6.89 -13.57 5.66
C MET A 1 -6.70 -12.34 4.79
N LEU A 2 -5.59 -11.60 4.91
CA LEU A 2 -5.40 -10.31 4.24
C LEU A 2 -5.47 -10.37 2.71
N LEU A 3 -5.00 -11.46 2.08
CA LEU A 3 -5.17 -11.67 0.64
C LEU A 3 -6.64 -11.68 0.21
N HIS A 4 -7.52 -12.39 0.93
CA HIS A 4 -8.96 -12.40 0.62
C HIS A 4 -9.59 -11.02 0.81
N MET A 5 -9.14 -10.25 1.81
CA MET A 5 -9.59 -8.87 2.01
C MET A 5 -9.15 -7.97 0.85
N SER A 6 -7.90 -8.10 0.39
CA SER A 6 -7.40 -7.41 -0.80
C SER A 6 -8.16 -7.82 -2.07
N SER A 7 -8.53 -9.09 -2.23
CA SER A 7 -9.41 -9.54 -3.33
C SER A 7 -10.81 -8.94 -3.24
N ALA A 8 -11.38 -8.82 -2.04
CA ALA A 8 -12.71 -8.22 -1.83
C ALA A 8 -12.76 -6.74 -2.25
N ALA A 9 -11.64 -6.02 -2.26
CA ALA A 9 -11.56 -4.64 -2.72
C ALA A 9 -11.91 -4.48 -4.21
N TYR A 10 -11.85 -5.56 -5.00
CA TYR A 10 -12.20 -5.51 -6.42
C TYR A 10 -13.70 -5.60 -6.69
N GLY A 11 -14.49 -6.09 -5.73
CA GLY A 11 -15.95 -6.17 -5.81
C GLY A 11 -16.64 -4.95 -5.20
N ASP A 12 -17.97 -4.99 -5.16
CA ASP A 12 -18.88 -3.99 -4.62
C ASP A 12 -19.62 -4.46 -3.35
N LEU A 13 -19.54 -5.76 -3.03
CA LEU A 13 -20.20 -6.41 -1.90
C LEU A 13 -19.19 -6.84 -0.80
N GLN A 14 -18.33 -5.93 -0.36
CA GLN A 14 -17.23 -6.25 0.57
C GLN A 14 -17.71 -6.96 1.84
N GLN A 15 -18.78 -6.49 2.49
CA GLN A 15 -19.31 -7.13 3.71
C GLN A 15 -19.74 -8.58 3.44
N VAL A 16 -20.37 -8.85 2.30
CA VAL A 16 -20.79 -10.20 1.90
C VAL A 16 -19.58 -11.10 1.68
N CYS A 17 -18.54 -10.58 1.00
CA CYS A 17 -17.28 -11.28 0.83
C CYS A 17 -16.63 -11.62 2.17
N LEU A 18 -16.54 -10.65 3.10
CA LEU A 18 -15.95 -10.88 4.42
C LEU A 18 -16.72 -11.94 5.21
N ASN A 19 -18.06 -11.88 5.22
CA ASN A 19 -18.91 -12.86 5.92
C ASN A 19 -18.78 -14.28 5.35
N ARG A 20 -18.42 -14.42 4.07
CA ARG A 20 -18.25 -15.73 3.43
C ARG A 20 -16.91 -16.39 3.77
N PHE A 21 -15.84 -15.62 3.85
CA PHE A 21 -14.49 -16.14 4.06
C PHE A 21 -14.06 -16.15 5.53
N PHE A 22 -14.67 -15.30 6.34
CA PHE A 22 -14.41 -15.20 7.77
C PHE A 22 -15.71 -15.51 8.51
N ALA A 23 -15.65 -16.32 9.57
CA ALA A 23 -16.80 -16.57 10.46
C ALA A 23 -17.15 -15.30 11.30
N SER A 24 -17.39 -14.18 10.60
CA SER A 24 -16.92 -12.81 10.86
C SER A 24 -17.27 -12.15 12.20
N PRO A 25 -16.29 -11.46 12.82
CA PRO A 25 -16.49 -10.25 13.62
C PRO A 25 -15.97 -8.97 12.91
N TYR A 26 -15.89 -8.94 11.57
CA TYR A 26 -15.49 -7.77 10.78
C TYR A 26 -16.69 -7.04 10.19
N ILE A 27 -16.76 -5.73 10.44
CA ILE A 27 -17.78 -4.82 9.90
C ILE A 27 -17.12 -3.79 8.98
N VAL A 28 -17.61 -3.66 7.75
CA VAL A 28 -17.19 -2.63 6.80
C VAL A 28 -17.80 -1.29 7.24
N LEU A 29 -16.93 -0.37 7.66
CA LEU A 29 -17.32 0.95 8.15
C LEU A 29 -17.52 1.96 7.02
N SER A 30 -16.67 1.91 6.00
CA SER A 30 -16.68 2.85 4.89
C SER A 30 -16.16 2.22 3.62
N ARG A 31 -16.60 2.76 2.48
CA ARG A 31 -16.17 2.42 1.12
C ARG A 31 -15.96 3.72 0.36
N SER A 32 -14.95 3.78 -0.47
CA SER A 32 -14.63 4.98 -1.23
C SER A 32 -14.22 4.62 -2.64
N THR A 33 -14.79 5.36 -3.59
CA THR A 33 -14.45 5.30 -5.01
C THR A 33 -14.23 6.72 -5.46
N VAL A 34 -13.01 7.03 -5.89
CA VAL A 34 -12.62 8.35 -6.37
C VAL A 34 -11.95 8.24 -7.73
N PRO A 35 -12.02 9.28 -8.58
CA PRO A 35 -11.15 9.36 -9.74
C PRO A 35 -9.69 9.30 -9.30
N CYS A 36 -8.89 8.45 -9.94
CA CYS A 36 -7.46 8.29 -9.66
C CYS A 36 -6.58 9.01 -10.68
N ASP A 37 -7.09 9.20 -11.90
CA ASP A 37 -6.42 9.96 -12.94
C ASP A 37 -7.43 10.62 -13.89
N GLU A 38 -6.91 11.54 -14.70
CA GLU A 38 -7.66 12.24 -15.75
C GLU A 38 -8.14 11.30 -16.87
N LYS A 39 -7.66 10.05 -16.90
CA LYS A 39 -8.04 9.03 -17.90
C LYS A 39 -9.28 8.25 -17.47
N GLY A 40 -9.86 8.57 -16.31
CA GLY A 40 -11.09 7.97 -15.81
C GLY A 40 -10.88 6.66 -15.04
N ASN A 41 -9.64 6.30 -14.67
CA ASN A 41 -9.43 5.18 -13.76
C ASN A 41 -9.88 5.57 -12.35
N THR A 42 -10.44 4.62 -11.60
CA THR A 42 -10.82 4.85 -10.20
C THR A 42 -9.80 4.29 -9.22
N CYS A 43 -9.65 4.96 -8.09
CA CYS A 43 -8.96 4.45 -6.92
C CYS A 43 -10.02 4.14 -5.86
N GLU A 44 -9.88 2.98 -5.23
CA GLU A 44 -10.91 2.43 -4.34
C GLU A 44 -10.29 1.92 -3.05
N SER A 45 -10.98 2.17 -1.95
CA SER A 45 -10.65 1.62 -0.65
C SER A 45 -11.91 1.22 0.12
N TYR A 46 -11.74 0.36 1.11
CA TYR A 46 -12.72 0.15 2.16
C TYR A 46 -12.03 -0.04 3.51
N ILE A 47 -12.79 0.22 4.57
CA ILE A 47 -12.31 0.13 5.95
C ILE A 47 -13.16 -0.92 6.65
N ALA A 48 -12.51 -1.93 7.23
CA ALA A 48 -13.15 -2.92 8.08
C ALA A 48 -12.64 -2.80 9.52
N ALA A 49 -13.53 -2.91 10.49
CA ALA A 49 -13.19 -2.96 11.90
C ALA A 49 -13.56 -4.31 12.49
N SER A 50 -12.79 -4.75 13.48
CA SER A 50 -13.16 -5.87 14.33
C SER A 50 -12.91 -5.55 15.79
N ASP A 51 -13.98 -5.56 16.58
CA ASP A 51 -13.90 -5.34 18.03
C ASP A 51 -13.32 -6.55 18.75
N VAL A 52 -13.55 -7.75 18.22
CA VAL A 52 -13.01 -9.01 18.76
C VAL A 52 -11.48 -9.01 18.71
N TYR A 53 -10.91 -8.59 17.58
CA TYR A 53 -9.45 -8.53 17.40
C TYR A 53 -8.87 -7.15 17.73
N ARG A 54 -9.73 -6.16 18.03
CA ARG A 54 -9.36 -4.75 18.26
C ARG A 54 -8.46 -4.21 17.15
N GLN A 55 -8.94 -4.30 15.91
CA GLN A 55 -8.16 -3.83 14.76
C GLN A 55 -9.00 -3.15 13.69
N LEU A 56 -8.38 -2.17 13.04
CA LEU A 56 -8.83 -1.56 11.80
C LEU A 56 -8.02 -2.15 10.65
N ILE A 57 -8.69 -2.49 9.55
CA ILE A 57 -8.06 -2.97 8.33
C ILE A 57 -8.48 -2.03 7.21
N ILE A 58 -7.53 -1.27 6.69
CA ILE A 58 -7.71 -0.33 5.59
C ILE A 58 -7.19 -1.02 4.34
N VAL A 59 -8.09 -1.26 3.39
CA VAL A 59 -7.84 -2.09 2.22
C VAL A 59 -7.95 -1.25 0.97
N PHE A 60 -6.95 -1.34 0.10
CA PHE A 60 -6.92 -0.63 -1.17
C PHE A 60 -7.04 -1.61 -2.34
N ARG A 61 -7.81 -1.22 -3.34
CA ARG A 61 -7.93 -1.95 -4.59
C ARG A 61 -6.77 -1.62 -5.52
N GLY A 62 -6.30 -2.60 -6.29
CA GLY A 62 -5.45 -2.35 -7.45
C GLY A 62 -6.22 -1.85 -8.68
N SER A 63 -5.53 -1.76 -9.81
CA SER A 63 -6.15 -1.37 -11.08
C SER A 63 -7.04 -2.48 -11.64
N ARG A 64 -8.11 -2.09 -12.35
CA ARG A 64 -8.96 -3.00 -13.14
C ARG A 64 -8.51 -3.14 -14.60
N THR A 65 -7.56 -2.32 -15.03
CA THR A 65 -7.08 -2.25 -16.40
C THR A 65 -6.20 -3.44 -16.75
N THR A 66 -6.03 -3.68 -18.06
CA THR A 66 -5.12 -4.73 -18.55
C THR A 66 -3.71 -4.49 -18.01
N SER A 67 -3.00 -5.57 -17.69
CA SER A 67 -1.64 -5.51 -17.12
C SER A 67 -0.72 -4.58 -17.92
N GLN A 68 -0.86 -4.50 -19.24
CA GLN A 68 -0.05 -3.61 -20.08
C GLN A 68 -0.19 -2.12 -19.73
N ILE A 69 -1.39 -1.64 -19.41
CA ILE A 69 -1.64 -0.22 -19.05
C ILE A 69 -1.02 0.08 -17.68
N ILE A 70 -1.20 -0.84 -16.73
CA ILE A 70 -0.59 -0.75 -15.40
C ILE A 70 0.94 -0.68 -15.54
N MET A 71 1.53 -1.55 -16.37
CA MET A 71 2.97 -1.58 -16.60
C MET A 71 3.50 -0.29 -17.22
N GLN A 72 2.76 0.35 -18.13
CA GLN A 72 3.15 1.65 -18.69
C GLN A 72 3.15 2.76 -17.63
N GLY A 73 2.13 2.78 -16.76
CA GLY A 73 2.04 3.75 -15.66
C GLY A 73 3.08 3.54 -14.57
N LEU A 74 3.37 2.28 -14.24
CA LEU A 74 4.37 1.90 -13.24
C LEU A 74 5.81 1.91 -13.77
N LYS A 75 6.04 2.15 -15.06
CA LYS A 75 7.38 2.11 -15.64
C LYS A 75 8.26 3.27 -15.17
N TYR A 76 7.65 4.41 -14.87
CA TYR A 76 8.36 5.63 -14.51
C TYR A 76 7.99 6.06 -13.10
N LEU A 77 9.01 6.41 -12.32
CA LEU A 77 8.84 7.14 -11.08
C LEU A 77 8.69 8.62 -11.46
N GLU A 78 7.52 9.20 -11.27
CA GLU A 78 7.33 10.66 -11.29
C GLU A 78 7.48 11.16 -9.86
N PRO A 79 8.68 11.61 -9.44
CA PRO A 79 8.98 11.83 -8.03
C PRO A 79 8.24 13.05 -7.48
N VAL A 80 7.64 12.89 -6.30
CA VAL A 80 7.14 13.99 -5.45
C VAL A 80 7.67 13.79 -4.04
N GLU A 81 8.09 14.88 -3.38
CA GLU A 81 8.50 14.86 -1.96
C GLU A 81 7.32 14.38 -1.10
N PHE A 82 7.59 13.51 -0.13
CA PHE A 82 6.58 12.93 0.73
C PHE A 82 6.93 13.04 2.21
N HIS A 83 6.51 14.14 2.82
CA HIS A 83 6.54 14.37 4.27
C HIS A 83 7.92 14.22 4.93
N GLY A 84 8.98 14.63 4.25
CA GLY A 84 10.37 14.52 4.70
C GLY A 84 10.91 13.09 4.69
N MET A 85 10.18 12.12 4.14
CA MET A 85 10.62 10.72 4.08
C MET A 85 11.46 10.43 2.84
N GLY A 86 11.34 11.22 1.78
CA GLY A 86 11.96 10.98 0.48
C GLY A 86 10.97 11.25 -0.64
N ASN A 87 11.23 10.70 -1.83
CA ASN A 87 10.34 10.85 -2.98
C ASN A 87 9.53 9.59 -3.26
N ILE A 88 8.25 9.74 -3.57
CA ILE A 88 7.37 8.66 -4.05
C ILE A 88 6.82 8.97 -5.44
N ASN A 89 6.20 7.99 -6.09
CA ASN A 89 5.47 8.22 -7.33
C ASN A 89 4.24 9.13 -7.07
N ARG A 90 4.14 10.25 -7.81
CA ARG A 90 3.02 11.21 -7.76
C ARG A 90 1.66 10.53 -7.88
N TYR A 91 1.52 9.53 -8.74
CA TYR A 91 0.27 8.79 -8.91
C TYR A 91 -0.20 8.15 -7.60
N PHE A 92 0.71 7.60 -6.78
CA PHE A 92 0.34 7.03 -5.48
C PHE A 92 0.02 8.12 -4.45
N ALA A 93 0.78 9.22 -4.46
CA ALA A 93 0.54 10.36 -3.58
C ALA A 93 -0.87 10.94 -3.79
N ASP A 94 -1.23 11.21 -5.04
CA ASP A 94 -2.52 11.79 -5.43
C ASP A 94 -3.67 10.82 -5.16
N GLY A 95 -3.48 9.53 -5.47
CA GLY A 95 -4.47 8.48 -5.18
C GLY A 95 -4.77 8.35 -3.68
N VAL A 96 -3.74 8.37 -2.83
CA VAL A 96 -3.93 8.37 -1.37
C VAL A 96 -4.56 9.68 -0.90
N ALA A 97 -4.16 10.82 -1.45
CA ALA A 97 -4.76 12.10 -1.10
C ALA A 97 -6.27 12.13 -1.35
N ALA A 98 -6.72 11.61 -2.48
CA ALA A 98 -8.13 11.53 -2.84
C ALA A 98 -8.92 10.55 -1.92
N LEU A 99 -8.30 9.45 -1.50
CA LEU A 99 -8.91 8.45 -0.60
C LEU A 99 -8.80 8.80 0.90
N TRP A 100 -8.02 9.83 1.26
CA TRP A 100 -7.65 10.10 2.65
C TRP A 100 -8.80 10.49 3.60
N PRO A 101 -9.80 11.31 3.21
CA PRO A 101 -10.76 11.84 4.18
C PRO A 101 -11.43 10.80 5.09
N PRO A 102 -12.04 9.71 4.58
CA PRO A 102 -12.64 8.68 5.44
C PRO A 102 -11.60 7.87 6.23
N ILE A 103 -10.36 7.76 5.73
CA ILE A 103 -9.27 7.09 6.44
C ILE A 103 -8.81 7.93 7.63
N ALA A 104 -8.56 9.23 7.43
CA ALA A 104 -8.20 10.15 8.50
C ALA A 104 -9.29 10.21 9.59
N GLN A 105 -10.56 10.16 9.19
CA GLN A 105 -11.68 10.12 10.12
C GLN A 105 -11.63 8.89 11.04
N VAL A 106 -11.47 7.67 10.49
CA VAL A 106 -11.43 6.46 11.34
C VAL A 106 -10.16 6.41 12.19
N LEU A 107 -9.03 6.93 11.67
CA LEU A 107 -7.77 6.97 12.38
C LEU A 107 -7.76 8.00 13.50
N THR A 108 -8.61 9.02 13.49
CA THR A 108 -8.68 10.01 14.58
C THR A 108 -9.82 9.74 15.57
N ASP A 109 -10.71 8.80 15.25
CA ASP A 109 -11.84 8.44 16.10
C ASP A 109 -11.37 7.83 17.45
N PRO A 110 -11.76 8.41 18.60
CA PRO A 110 -11.45 7.88 19.93
C PRO A 110 -11.92 6.44 20.16
N MET A 111 -12.97 6.00 19.48
CA MET A 111 -13.49 4.62 19.56
C MET A 111 -12.42 3.59 19.16
N TYR A 112 -11.61 3.93 18.16
CA TYR A 112 -10.57 3.06 17.61
C TYR A 112 -9.16 3.47 18.05
N ALA A 113 -9.02 4.32 19.06
CA ALA A 113 -7.72 4.84 19.54
C ALA A 113 -6.74 3.73 19.98
N ARG A 114 -7.27 2.59 20.44
CA ARG A 114 -6.48 1.44 20.91
C ARG A 114 -6.48 0.27 19.94
N TYR A 115 -6.95 0.47 18.71
CA TYR A 115 -7.01 -0.60 17.72
C TYR A 115 -5.67 -0.65 16.97
N ALA A 116 -5.17 -1.86 16.72
CA ALA A 116 -4.09 -2.04 15.75
C ALA A 116 -4.59 -1.63 14.36
N VAL A 117 -3.72 -1.10 13.51
CA VAL A 117 -4.11 -0.65 12.18
C VAL A 117 -3.32 -1.43 11.14
N ILE A 118 -4.04 -2.11 10.25
CA ILE A 118 -3.48 -2.89 9.16
C ILE A 118 -3.78 -2.19 7.84
N PHE A 119 -2.74 -1.92 7.06
CA PHE A 119 -2.86 -1.46 5.68
C PHE A 119 -2.55 -2.65 4.76
N THR A 120 -3.45 -2.93 3.81
CA THR A 120 -3.26 -4.05 2.87
C THR A 120 -3.81 -3.72 1.50
N GLY A 121 -3.26 -4.39 0.49
CA GLY A 121 -3.64 -4.19 -0.90
C GLY A 121 -2.91 -5.15 -1.82
N HIS A 122 -3.49 -5.38 -2.99
CA HIS A 122 -2.90 -6.19 -4.05
C HIS A 122 -2.52 -5.31 -5.25
N SER A 123 -1.41 -5.62 -5.92
CA SER A 123 -0.91 -4.90 -7.08
C SER A 123 -0.73 -3.41 -6.73
N LEU A 124 -1.28 -2.50 -7.55
CA LEU A 124 -1.31 -1.06 -7.28
C LEU A 124 -1.89 -0.72 -5.89
N GLY A 125 -2.85 -1.49 -5.40
CA GLY A 125 -3.44 -1.27 -4.08
C GLY A 125 -2.42 -1.47 -2.95
N GLY A 126 -1.39 -2.31 -3.16
CA GLY A 126 -0.28 -2.44 -2.23
C GLY A 126 0.49 -1.12 -2.08
N ALA A 127 0.77 -0.45 -3.21
CA ALA A 127 1.49 0.82 -3.19
C ALA A 127 0.69 1.91 -2.46
N LEU A 128 -0.63 1.98 -2.71
CA LEU A 128 -1.51 2.90 -1.99
C LEU A 128 -1.56 2.58 -0.49
N ALA A 129 -1.57 1.30 -0.12
CA ALA A 129 -1.55 0.87 1.28
C ALA A 129 -0.27 1.32 2.00
N ALA A 130 0.89 1.16 1.35
CA ALA A 130 2.15 1.64 1.89
C ALA A 130 2.17 3.18 2.03
N VAL A 131 1.81 3.92 0.99
CA VAL A 131 1.78 5.40 1.03
C VAL A 131 0.81 5.91 2.12
N ALA A 132 -0.35 5.27 2.27
CA ALA A 132 -1.30 5.61 3.32
C ALA A 132 -0.72 5.37 4.73
N ALA A 133 -0.04 4.25 4.94
CA ALA A 133 0.63 3.95 6.21
C ALA A 133 1.74 4.97 6.53
N ALA A 134 2.53 5.36 5.52
CA ALA A 134 3.55 6.40 5.65
C ALA A 134 2.93 7.74 6.05
N ARG A 135 1.84 8.14 5.38
CA ARG A 135 1.08 9.35 5.74
C ARG A 135 0.53 9.32 7.16
N THR A 136 0.02 8.17 7.60
CA THR A 136 -0.49 7.98 8.98
C THR A 136 0.58 8.30 10.02
N VAL A 137 1.81 7.82 9.83
CA VAL A 137 2.92 8.11 10.78
C VAL A 137 3.40 9.55 10.63
N ALA A 138 3.53 10.04 9.39
CA ALA A 138 4.01 11.39 9.10
C ALA A 138 3.10 12.48 9.68
N GLU A 139 1.78 12.29 9.62
CA GLU A 139 0.79 13.20 10.21
C GLU A 139 0.59 12.97 11.72
N GLY A 140 1.31 12.01 12.33
CA GLY A 140 1.22 11.72 13.76
C GLY A 140 -0.11 11.11 14.21
N LEU A 141 -0.90 10.55 13.29
CA LEU A 141 -2.24 10.00 13.60
C LEU A 141 -2.15 8.69 14.39
N ARG A 142 -1.16 7.86 14.06
CA ARG A 142 -0.82 6.64 14.80
C ARG A 142 0.70 6.41 14.77
N PRO A 143 1.29 5.91 15.87
CA PRO A 143 2.69 5.55 15.88
C PRO A 143 2.93 4.31 15.01
N GLY A 144 4.05 4.26 14.29
CA GLY A 144 4.32 3.20 13.32
C GLY A 144 4.41 1.78 13.91
N TYR A 145 4.70 1.62 15.21
CA TYR A 145 4.68 0.30 15.86
C TYR A 145 3.26 -0.29 16.02
N GLN A 146 2.21 0.54 15.93
CA GLN A 146 0.81 0.09 15.90
C GLN A 146 0.32 -0.24 14.49
N LEU A 147 1.13 0.09 13.48
CA LEU A 147 0.81 -0.18 12.09
C LEU A 147 1.37 -1.53 11.68
N THR A 148 0.63 -2.22 10.82
CA THR A 148 1.14 -3.34 10.03
C THR A 148 0.82 -3.08 8.57
N VAL A 149 1.81 -3.20 7.71
CA VAL A 149 1.64 -3.08 6.26
C VAL A 149 1.89 -4.45 5.67
N TYR A 150 0.89 -5.00 4.99
CA TYR A 150 0.99 -6.33 4.41
C TYR A 150 0.42 -6.28 2.99
N THR A 151 1.27 -6.45 1.97
CA THR A 151 0.87 -6.23 0.59
C THR A 151 1.20 -7.43 -0.29
N PHE A 152 0.55 -7.50 -1.45
CA PHE A 152 0.64 -8.63 -2.38
C PHE A 152 0.93 -8.12 -3.79
N GLY A 153 2.05 -8.50 -4.38
CA GLY A 153 2.42 -8.03 -5.73
C GLY A 153 2.62 -6.51 -5.82
N GLU A 154 3.09 -5.89 -4.74
CA GLU A 154 3.27 -4.44 -4.64
C GLU A 154 4.44 -3.93 -5.51
N PRO A 155 4.24 -2.91 -6.38
CA PRO A 155 5.33 -2.26 -7.11
C PRO A 155 6.16 -1.34 -6.19
N ARG A 156 7.39 -0.99 -6.59
CA ARG A 156 8.22 -0.02 -5.87
C ARG A 156 7.50 1.33 -5.78
N VAL A 157 7.41 1.84 -4.55
CA VAL A 157 6.61 3.03 -4.22
C VAL A 157 7.38 4.34 -4.39
N GLY A 158 8.66 4.33 -4.02
CA GLY A 158 9.47 5.55 -3.97
C GLY A 158 10.96 5.26 -4.07
N ASN A 159 11.76 6.27 -3.76
CA ASN A 159 13.21 6.19 -3.80
C ASN A 159 13.81 5.53 -2.55
N VAL A 160 15.14 5.41 -2.52
CA VAL A 160 15.85 4.79 -1.39
C VAL A 160 15.63 5.52 -0.07
N ASP A 161 15.59 6.85 -0.07
CA ASP A 161 15.34 7.64 1.15
C ASP A 161 13.96 7.31 1.73
N PHE A 162 12.94 7.29 0.86
CA PHE A 162 11.60 6.89 1.25
C PHE A 162 11.60 5.49 1.84
N ALA A 163 12.24 4.53 1.17
CA ALA A 163 12.27 3.15 1.63
C ALA A 163 12.96 2.98 3.00
N MET A 164 14.09 3.66 3.21
CA MET A 164 14.82 3.62 4.48
C MET A 164 14.04 4.29 5.61
N ASN A 165 13.48 5.49 5.37
CA ASN A 165 12.65 6.18 6.36
C ASN A 165 11.38 5.41 6.67
N PHE A 166 10.75 4.80 5.67
CA PHE A 166 9.59 3.93 5.84
C PHE A 166 9.91 2.76 6.77
N ASN A 167 10.99 2.02 6.49
CA ASN A 167 11.39 0.86 7.30
C ASN A 167 11.72 1.25 8.74
N ARG A 168 12.33 2.42 8.95
CA ARG A 168 12.64 2.94 10.28
C ARG A 168 11.37 3.29 11.06
N LEU A 169 10.38 3.87 10.40
CA LEU A 169 9.16 4.37 11.03
C LEU A 169 8.11 3.26 11.21
N ILE A 170 8.01 2.31 10.28
CA ILE A 170 6.99 1.26 10.23
C ILE A 170 7.68 -0.11 10.18
N PRO A 171 8.07 -0.68 11.34
CA PRO A 171 8.87 -1.90 11.39
C PRO A 171 8.09 -3.15 10.93
N ASN A 172 6.76 -3.16 11.09
CA ASN A 172 5.92 -4.29 10.70
C ASN A 172 5.42 -4.13 9.25
N SER A 173 6.34 -4.22 8.29
CA SER A 173 6.01 -4.11 6.86
C SER A 173 6.50 -5.34 6.09
N TYR A 174 5.57 -5.99 5.40
CA TYR A 174 5.79 -7.23 4.67
C TYR A 174 5.20 -7.15 3.26
N ARG A 175 6.01 -7.49 2.26
CA ARG A 175 5.58 -7.54 0.86
C ARG A 175 5.64 -8.97 0.37
N VAL A 176 4.50 -9.55 0.01
CA VAL A 176 4.43 -10.89 -0.59
C VAL A 176 4.60 -10.78 -2.09
N VAL A 177 5.61 -11.48 -2.63
CA VAL A 177 5.91 -11.55 -4.05
C VAL A 177 5.72 -12.99 -4.53
N PHE A 178 4.94 -13.21 -5.58
CA PHE A 178 4.67 -14.57 -6.07
C PHE A 178 5.47 -14.90 -7.32
N ARG A 179 6.44 -15.81 -7.19
CA ARG A 179 7.23 -16.36 -8.31
C ARG A 179 7.81 -15.26 -9.22
N GLN A 180 7.37 -15.22 -10.48
CA GLN A 180 7.85 -14.34 -11.55
C GLN A 180 6.92 -13.15 -11.77
N ASP A 181 6.10 -12.78 -10.78
CA ASP A 181 5.28 -11.58 -10.85
C ASP A 181 6.16 -10.36 -11.15
N ILE A 182 5.86 -9.69 -12.26
CA ILE A 182 6.62 -8.55 -12.76
C ILE A 182 6.26 -7.25 -12.04
N VAL A 183 5.09 -7.16 -11.40
CA VAL A 183 4.63 -5.91 -10.78
C VAL A 183 5.58 -5.44 -9.68
N PRO A 184 6.07 -6.29 -8.76
CA PRO A 184 7.11 -5.91 -7.79
C PRO A 184 8.44 -5.51 -8.40
N HIS A 185 8.64 -5.74 -9.70
CA HIS A 185 9.87 -5.35 -10.38
C HIS A 185 9.77 -3.99 -11.07
N LEU A 186 8.66 -3.28 -10.91
CA LEU A 186 8.43 -1.93 -11.43
C LEU A 186 8.24 -0.86 -10.34
N PRO A 187 8.57 0.42 -10.60
CA PRO A 187 9.46 0.87 -11.67
C PRO A 187 10.84 0.20 -11.57
N PRO A 188 11.59 0.03 -12.67
CA PRO A 188 12.92 -0.57 -12.62
C PRO A 188 13.85 0.16 -11.65
N CYS A 189 14.70 -0.60 -10.97
CA CYS A 189 15.78 -0.06 -10.14
C CYS A 189 17.12 -0.24 -10.88
N VAL A 190 18.09 0.64 -10.59
CA VAL A 190 19.49 0.39 -10.99
C VAL A 190 19.98 -0.83 -10.21
N LYS A 191 20.68 -1.73 -10.90
CA LYS A 191 21.19 -2.97 -10.32
C LYS A 191 22.66 -2.82 -9.96
N THR A 192 23.06 -3.39 -8.84
CA THR A 192 24.49 -3.52 -8.49
C THR A 192 25.18 -4.48 -9.45
N GLU A 193 26.35 -4.11 -9.97
CA GLU A 193 27.21 -5.02 -10.72
C GLU A 193 27.95 -5.94 -9.72
N ASN A 194 27.49 -7.19 -9.61
CA ASN A 194 28.11 -8.17 -8.71
C ASN A 194 28.69 -9.35 -9.51
N ILE A 195 29.90 -9.80 -9.14
CA ILE A 195 30.63 -10.92 -9.77
C ILE A 195 29.82 -12.23 -9.79
N PHE A 196 28.82 -12.36 -8.90
CA PHE A 196 27.94 -13.53 -8.77
C PHE A 196 26.59 -13.41 -9.50
N GLY A 197 26.37 -12.34 -10.28
CA GLY A 197 25.13 -12.17 -11.07
C GLY A 197 23.87 -11.89 -10.24
N LEU A 198 23.99 -11.65 -8.93
CA LEU A 198 22.88 -11.24 -8.07
C LEU A 198 22.60 -9.75 -8.28
N ASN A 199 21.73 -9.46 -9.23
CA ASN A 199 21.28 -8.11 -9.58
C ASN A 199 20.28 -7.60 -8.52
N GLN A 200 20.76 -7.17 -7.36
CA GLN A 200 19.95 -6.45 -6.37
C GLN A 200 19.87 -4.96 -6.72
N CYS A 201 18.80 -4.28 -6.27
CA CYS A 201 18.70 -2.83 -6.47
C CYS A 201 19.81 -2.11 -5.72
N ASP A 202 20.43 -1.13 -6.35
CA ASP A 202 21.55 -0.37 -5.80
C ASP A 202 21.04 0.75 -4.86
N PRO A 203 21.31 0.66 -3.54
CA PRO A 203 20.90 1.68 -2.59
C PRO A 203 21.68 2.99 -2.75
N SER A 204 22.81 3.00 -3.47
CA SER A 204 23.59 4.21 -3.74
C SER A 204 23.06 5.07 -4.88
N SER A 205 21.96 4.65 -5.52
CA SER A 205 21.30 5.37 -6.61
C SER A 205 20.04 6.11 -6.12
N PRO A 206 20.17 7.34 -5.58
CA PRO A 206 19.13 8.03 -4.79
C PRO A 206 17.88 8.41 -5.59
N PHE A 207 17.97 8.44 -6.92
CA PHE A 207 16.87 8.81 -7.82
C PHE A 207 16.14 7.60 -8.40
N THR A 208 16.48 6.38 -7.99
CA THR A 208 15.88 5.16 -8.52
C THR A 208 14.86 4.57 -7.56
N ALA A 209 13.88 3.88 -8.12
CA ALA A 209 12.85 3.22 -7.33
C ALA A 209 13.48 2.12 -6.46
N TYR A 210 13.12 2.08 -5.19
CA TYR A 210 13.63 1.13 -4.21
C TYR A 210 12.48 0.56 -3.36
N HIS A 211 12.64 -0.69 -2.91
CA HIS A 211 11.61 -1.35 -2.11
C HIS A 211 11.79 -1.07 -0.62
N HIS A 212 10.69 -0.75 0.05
CA HIS A 212 10.58 -0.85 1.50
C HIS A 212 10.05 -2.23 1.91
N GLY A 213 9.94 -2.44 3.21
CA GLY A 213 9.41 -3.64 3.84
C GLY A 213 10.31 -4.87 3.68
N THR A 214 9.93 -5.91 4.41
CA THR A 214 10.53 -7.24 4.31
C THR A 214 9.85 -8.00 3.18
N GLU A 215 10.62 -8.49 2.21
CA GLU A 215 10.09 -9.34 1.15
C GLU A 215 9.82 -10.77 1.67
N ILE A 216 8.64 -11.30 1.33
CA ILE A 216 8.26 -12.69 1.53
C ILE A 216 8.04 -13.27 0.12
N TRP A 217 8.93 -14.17 -0.29
CA TRP A 217 8.94 -14.77 -1.62
C TRP A 217 8.56 -16.26 -1.58
#